data_AF-A0A151X5V0-F1
#
_entry.id   AF-A0A151X5V0-F1
#
_cell.length_a   1.000
_cell.length_b   1.000
_cell.length_c   1.000
_cell.angle_alpha   90.00
_cell.angle_beta   90.00
_cell.angle_gamma   90.00
#
_symmetry.space_group_name_H-M   'P 1'
#
loop_
_entity.id
_entity.type
_entity.pdbx_description
1 polymer ?
#
loop_
_entity_poly.entity_id
_entity_poly.type
_entity_poly.pdbx_seq_one_letter_code
_entity_poly.pdbx_strand_id
1 'polypeptide(L)'
;IFQVSCFSTKKIDGPPIPVNPLKDVYSASNQTGVGVIYDKKPFRILLKAGKSYSWCLCGRSKNQPFCDGTHRDIFLKIKLRPIRFIVTETKNYWLCNCKQTSNRPFCDGTHKRQDIQETKI
;
A
#
# COMPACT_ATOMS: atom_id res chain seq x y z
N ILE A 1 20.98 0.84 13.07
CA ILE A 1 19.75 0.26 13.66
C ILE A 1 18.63 1.26 13.40
N PHE A 2 17.93 1.15 12.27
CA PHE A 2 16.83 2.07 11.96
C PHE A 2 15.53 1.47 12.51
N GLN A 3 15.08 2.06 13.61
CA GLN A 3 13.82 1.76 14.27
C GLN A 3 12.69 2.17 13.30
N VAL A 4 12.01 1.19 12.72
CA VAL A 4 10.79 1.43 11.94
C VAL A 4 9.70 1.81 12.95
N SER A 5 9.63 3.09 13.29
CA SER A 5 8.55 3.64 14.10
C SER A 5 7.28 3.66 13.25
N CYS A 6 6.35 2.76 13.55
CA CYS A 6 4.96 2.89 13.13
C CYS A 6 4.42 4.19 13.75
N PHE A 7 4.28 5.25 12.96
CA PHE A 7 3.87 6.60 13.40
C PHE A 7 2.37 6.69 13.74
N SER A 8 1.87 5.76 14.54
CA SER A 8 0.63 5.95 15.27
C SER A 8 0.93 5.87 16.76
N THR A 9 1.39 6.98 17.33
CA THR A 9 1.64 7.15 18.77
C THR A 9 0.35 7.33 19.58
N LYS A 10 -0.82 7.03 19.01
CA LYS A 10 -2.06 6.87 19.75
C LYS A 10 -2.43 5.40 19.66
N LYS A 11 -2.53 4.70 20.80
CA LYS A 11 -3.31 3.45 20.86
C LYS A 11 -4.71 3.83 20.40
N ILE A 12 -5.07 3.44 19.19
CA ILE A 12 -6.42 3.60 18.68
C ILE A 12 -7.19 2.40 19.23
N ASP A 13 -8.29 2.63 19.95
CA ASP A 13 -9.23 1.61 20.43
C ASP A 13 -10.00 0.91 19.28
N GLY A 14 -9.32 0.72 18.16
CA GLY A 14 -9.86 0.19 16.92
C GLY A 14 -9.33 -1.21 16.60
N PRO A 15 -10.01 -1.93 15.70
CA PRO A 15 -9.56 -3.24 15.26
C PRO A 15 -8.15 -3.15 14.64
N PRO A 16 -7.32 -4.19 14.82
CA PRO A 16 -5.97 -4.21 14.27
C PRO A 16 -5.99 -4.06 12.75
N ILE A 17 -4.97 -3.39 12.21
CA ILE A 17 -4.84 -3.23 10.76
C ILE A 17 -4.62 -4.63 10.16
N PRO A 18 -5.37 -5.00 9.10
CA PRO A 18 -5.18 -6.27 8.42
C PRO A 18 -3.75 -6.43 7.91
N VAL A 19 -3.25 -7.66 7.86
CA VAL A 19 -1.95 -8.01 7.30
C VAL A 19 -2.17 -8.92 6.09
N ASN A 20 -1.33 -8.78 5.07
CA ASN A 20 -1.39 -9.63 3.89
C ASN A 20 -0.92 -11.06 4.24
N PRO A 21 -1.77 -12.10 4.12
CA PRO A 21 -1.35 -13.49 4.36
C PRO A 21 -0.26 -13.98 3.41
N LEU A 22 -0.11 -13.33 2.25
CA LEU A 22 0.89 -13.67 1.22
C LEU A 22 2.17 -12.85 1.34
N LYS A 23 2.39 -12.16 2.46
CA LYS A 23 3.55 -11.27 2.66
C LYS A 23 4.87 -12.02 2.41
N ASP A 24 5.02 -13.21 2.97
CA ASP A 24 6.28 -13.96 2.90
C ASP A 24 6.35 -14.91 1.68
N VAL A 25 5.26 -15.01 0.91
CA VAL A 25 5.17 -15.90 -0.27
C VAL A 25 5.84 -15.27 -1.50
N TYR A 26 5.70 -13.95 -1.67
CA TYR A 26 6.22 -13.25 -2.85
C TYR A 26 7.34 -12.27 -2.47
N SER A 27 8.47 -12.37 -3.17
CA SER A 27 9.62 -11.48 -2.98
C SER A 27 9.32 -9.99 -3.23
N ALA A 28 8.25 -9.67 -3.96
CA ALA A 28 7.79 -8.29 -4.16
C ALA A 28 7.49 -7.57 -2.84
N SER A 29 7.08 -8.29 -1.80
CA SER A 29 6.84 -7.74 -0.45
C SER A 29 8.10 -7.17 0.19
N ASN A 30 9.29 -7.65 -0.21
CA ASN A 30 10.57 -7.28 0.38
C ASN A 30 11.23 -6.05 -0.28
N GLN A 31 10.53 -5.40 -1.22
CA GLN A 31 11.04 -4.20 -1.87
C GLN A 31 11.21 -3.05 -0.87
N THR A 32 12.42 -2.48 -0.78
CA THR A 32 12.70 -1.35 0.12
C THR A 32 12.16 -0.01 -0.38
N GLY A 33 12.08 0.16 -1.70
CA GLY A 33 11.58 1.39 -2.31
C GLY A 33 10.07 1.59 -2.15
N VAL A 34 9.66 2.86 -2.17
CA VAL A 34 8.27 3.34 -2.15
C VAL A 34 7.97 4.06 -3.46
N GLY A 35 6.70 4.01 -3.88
CA GLY A 35 6.26 4.70 -5.11
C GLY A 35 6.05 6.19 -4.92
N VAL A 36 5.70 6.86 -6.02
CA VAL A 36 5.22 8.24 -5.94
C VAL A 36 3.87 8.28 -5.23
N ILE A 37 3.63 9.37 -4.50
CA ILE A 37 2.33 9.61 -3.85
C ILE A 37 1.29 9.79 -4.96
N TYR A 38 0.23 8.97 -4.95
CA TYR A 38 -0.92 9.17 -5.85
C TYR A 38 -1.99 10.02 -5.17
N ASP A 39 -2.37 9.66 -3.93
CA ASP A 39 -3.30 10.44 -3.12
C ASP A 39 -2.88 10.33 -1.64
N LYS A 40 -3.07 11.41 -0.88
CA LYS A 40 -2.89 11.46 0.57
C LYS A 40 -4.01 10.75 1.31
N LYS A 41 -5.17 10.50 0.67
CA LYS A 41 -6.29 9.78 1.26
C LYS A 41 -6.21 8.27 0.95
N PRO A 42 -6.51 7.39 1.93
CA PRO A 42 -6.62 5.97 1.67
C PRO A 42 -7.86 5.64 0.82
N PHE A 43 -7.81 4.53 0.10
CA PHE A 43 -8.91 4.09 -0.76
C PHE A 43 -9.75 3.03 -0.04
N ARG A 44 -11.04 3.30 0.19
CA ARG A 44 -11.99 2.34 0.78
C ARG A 44 -12.58 1.45 -0.31
N ILE A 45 -12.47 0.14 -0.16
CA ILE A 45 -13.02 -0.81 -1.13
C ILE A 45 -13.49 -2.11 -0.48
N LEU A 46 -14.58 -2.67 -1.00
CA LEU A 46 -15.05 -4.01 -0.66
C LEU A 46 -14.16 -5.05 -1.33
N LEU A 47 -13.45 -5.85 -0.54
CA LEU A 47 -12.65 -6.97 -1.01
C LEU A 47 -13.35 -8.29 -0.66
N LYS A 48 -13.20 -9.30 -1.52
CA LYS A 48 -13.79 -10.64 -1.34
C LYS A 48 -12.74 -11.58 -0.76
N ALA A 49 -13.15 -12.38 0.23
CA ALA A 49 -12.31 -13.43 0.83
C ALA A 49 -11.73 -14.36 -0.24
N GLY A 50 -10.44 -14.71 -0.11
CA GLY A 50 -9.73 -15.63 -1.00
C GLY A 50 -9.45 -15.11 -2.42
N LYS A 51 -10.01 -13.95 -2.82
CA LYS A 51 -9.72 -13.36 -4.13
C LYS A 51 -8.34 -12.72 -4.13
N SER A 52 -7.55 -13.04 -5.14
CA SER A 52 -6.23 -12.44 -5.37
C SER A 52 -6.36 -11.06 -5.99
N TYR A 53 -5.64 -10.09 -5.41
CA TYR A 53 -5.54 -8.72 -5.87
C TYR A 53 -4.07 -8.32 -6.06
N SER A 54 -3.83 -7.34 -6.93
CA SER A 54 -2.49 -6.77 -7.16
C SER A 54 -2.52 -5.27 -6.87
N TRP A 55 -1.98 -4.87 -5.72
CA TRP A 55 -1.91 -3.48 -5.32
C TRP A 55 -0.76 -2.74 -6.02
N CYS A 56 -1.03 -1.53 -6.50
CA CYS A 56 -0.02 -0.69 -7.15
C CYS A 56 0.92 -0.10 -6.09
N LEU A 57 2.19 -0.53 -6.11
CA LEU A 57 3.25 0.07 -5.29
C LEU A 57 3.91 1.27 -5.96
N CYS A 58 3.99 1.34 -7.29
CA CYS A 58 4.75 2.41 -7.96
C CYS A 58 4.07 3.79 -7.95
N GLY A 59 2.76 3.85 -7.72
CA GLY A 59 1.98 5.10 -7.72
C GLY A 59 1.56 5.63 -9.10
N ARG A 60 1.97 4.95 -10.20
CA ARG A 60 1.73 5.41 -11.58
C ARG A 60 0.54 4.76 -12.28
N SER A 61 -0.12 3.80 -11.64
CA SER A 61 -1.30 3.17 -12.25
C SER A 61 -2.44 4.17 -12.42
N LYS A 62 -3.17 4.03 -13.52
CA LYS A 62 -4.43 4.70 -13.84
C LYS A 62 -5.65 4.00 -13.21
N ASN A 63 -5.49 2.78 -12.69
CA ASN A 63 -6.54 1.99 -12.05
C ASN A 63 -6.30 1.84 -10.53
N GLN A 64 -5.93 2.94 -9.86
CA GLN A 64 -5.66 2.92 -8.42
C GLN A 64 -6.88 2.42 -7.63
N PRO A 65 -6.67 1.67 -6.54
CA PRO A 65 -5.39 1.36 -5.89
C PRO A 65 -4.66 0.14 -6.51
N PHE A 66 -5.19 -0.45 -7.57
CA PHE A 66 -4.67 -1.66 -8.18
C PHE A 66 -3.64 -1.37 -9.27
N CYS A 67 -2.86 -2.39 -9.60
CA CYS A 67 -1.90 -2.34 -10.68
C CYS A 67 -2.57 -2.63 -12.03
N ASP A 68 -2.30 -1.80 -13.03
CA ASP A 68 -2.71 -1.95 -14.43
C ASP A 68 -1.57 -2.38 -15.37
N GLY A 69 -0.33 -2.46 -14.86
CA GLY A 69 0.84 -2.80 -15.65
C GLY A 69 1.73 -1.62 -16.05
N THR A 70 1.37 -0.37 -15.74
CA THR A 70 2.19 0.82 -16.04
C THR A 70 3.62 0.74 -15.47
N HIS A 71 3.84 -0.02 -14.40
CA HIS A 71 5.19 -0.28 -13.86
C HIS A 71 6.14 -1.00 -14.83
N ARG A 72 5.61 -1.63 -15.90
CA ARG A 72 6.40 -2.31 -16.94
C ARG A 72 6.76 -1.41 -18.11
N ASP A 73 6.23 -0.18 -18.13
CA ASP A 73 6.54 0.78 -19.17
C ASP A 73 8.04 1.08 -19.15
N ILE A 74 8.70 0.74 -20.24
CA ILE A 74 10.15 0.91 -20.42
C ILE A 74 10.58 2.37 -20.38
N PHE A 75 9.71 3.29 -20.79
CA PHE A 75 9.99 4.72 -20.81
C PHE A 75 9.97 5.33 -19.40
N LEU A 76 9.18 4.77 -18.49
CA LEU A 76 9.06 5.25 -17.12
C LEU A 76 10.18 4.73 -16.19
N LYS A 77 10.93 3.70 -16.61
CA LYS A 77 12.07 3.12 -15.86
C LYS A 77 11.74 2.76 -14.40
N ILE A 78 10.53 2.26 -14.15
CA ILE A 78 10.04 1.91 -12.81
C ILE A 78 10.61 0.55 -12.38
N LYS A 79 11.32 0.50 -11.25
CA LYS A 79 11.87 -0.74 -10.69
C LYS A 79 10.92 -1.47 -9.72
N LEU A 80 9.83 -0.81 -9.31
CA LEU A 80 8.89 -1.31 -8.31
C LEU A 80 7.86 -2.25 -8.92
N ARG A 81 7.66 -3.44 -8.33
CA ARG A 81 6.61 -4.38 -8.72
C ARG A 81 5.39 -4.27 -7.81
N PRO A 82 4.19 -4.66 -8.28
CA PRO A 82 2.97 -4.65 -7.47
C PRO A 82 2.98 -5.72 -6.38
N ILE A 83 2.27 -5.44 -5.28
CA ILE A 83 2.13 -6.37 -4.16
C ILE A 83 0.90 -7.24 -4.37
N ARG A 84 1.11 -8.55 -4.47
CA ARG A 84 0.02 -9.53 -4.51
C ARG A 84 -0.49 -9.80 -3.10
N PHE A 85 -1.79 -9.78 -2.92
CA PHE A 85 -2.41 -10.02 -1.63
C PHE A 85 -3.78 -10.66 -1.78
N ILE A 86 -4.22 -11.29 -0.68
CA ILE A 86 -5.58 -11.79 -0.47
C ILE A 86 -6.10 -11.22 0.84
N VAL A 87 -7.41 -11.32 1.03
CA VAL A 87 -8.06 -11.07 2.32
C VAL A 87 -8.75 -12.34 2.79
N THR A 88 -8.82 -12.53 4.10
CA THR A 88 -9.48 -13.71 4.73
C THR A 88 -10.98 -13.54 4.87
N GLU A 89 -11.47 -12.30 4.87
CA GLU A 89 -12.89 -11.97 5.07
C GLU A 89 -13.39 -11.03 3.98
N THR A 90 -14.67 -11.15 3.62
CA THR A 90 -15.32 -10.23 2.70
C THR A 90 -15.83 -9.01 3.46
N LYS A 91 -15.15 -7.87 3.34
CA LYS A 91 -15.56 -6.60 3.98
C LYS A 91 -14.90 -5.39 3.31
N ASN A 92 -15.20 -4.20 3.83
CA ASN A 92 -14.52 -2.98 3.41
C ASN A 92 -13.11 -2.91 4.03
N TYR A 93 -12.12 -2.68 3.19
CA TYR A 93 -10.72 -2.47 3.57
C TYR A 93 -10.26 -1.08 3.14
N TRP A 94 -9.25 -0.57 3.85
CA TRP A 94 -8.56 0.67 3.52
C TRP A 94 -7.20 0.35 2.91
N LEU A 95 -7.06 0.56 1.60
CA LEU A 95 -5.80 0.39 0.89
C LEU A 95 -5.00 1.69 0.86
N CYS A 96 -3.68 1.56 0.92
CA CYS A 96 -2.78 2.70 0.87
C CYS A 96 -2.77 3.32 -0.54
N ASN A 97 -2.94 4.63 -0.63
CA ASN A 97 -2.81 5.37 -1.89
C ASN A 97 -1.60 6.32 -1.95
N CYS A 98 -1.00 6.65 -0.80
CA CYS A 98 0.22 7.47 -0.75
C CYS A 98 1.50 6.66 -1.07
N LYS A 99 1.41 5.33 -1.08
CA LYS A 99 2.50 4.37 -1.36
C LYS A 99 3.63 4.33 -0.33
N GLN A 100 3.48 5.05 0.78
CA GLN A 100 4.48 5.16 1.85
C GLN A 100 4.25 4.17 3.00
N THR A 101 3.18 3.37 2.98
CA THR A 101 2.86 2.44 4.06
C THR A 101 3.96 1.40 4.30
N SER A 102 4.21 1.10 5.57
CA SER A 102 5.02 -0.04 6.02
C SER A 102 4.21 -1.34 6.09
N ASN A 103 2.88 -1.28 6.11
CA ASN A 103 1.97 -2.43 6.12
C ASN A 103 1.30 -2.67 4.76
N ARG A 104 2.11 -2.86 3.71
CA ARG A 104 1.60 -3.03 2.34
C ARG A 104 0.67 -4.25 2.24
N PRO A 105 -0.50 -4.13 1.59
CA PRO A 105 -1.03 -2.97 0.84
C PRO A 105 -1.97 -2.05 1.65
N PHE A 106 -2.19 -2.34 2.93
CA PHE A 106 -3.18 -1.67 3.76
C PHE A 106 -2.69 -0.31 4.22
N CYS A 107 -3.62 0.59 4.53
CA CYS A 107 -3.27 1.88 5.12
C CYS A 107 -2.96 1.71 6.61
N ASP A 108 -1.81 2.23 7.03
CA ASP A 108 -1.34 2.26 8.42
C ASP A 108 -1.33 3.69 9.01
N GLY A 109 -1.93 4.64 8.31
CA GLY A 109 -1.92 6.05 8.72
C GLY A 109 -0.64 6.80 8.36
N THR A 110 0.37 6.18 7.76
CA THR A 110 1.63 6.86 7.35
C THR A 110 1.36 8.11 6.52
N HIS A 111 0.30 8.11 5.70
CA HIS A 111 -0.12 9.27 4.93
C HIS A 111 -0.32 10.55 5.75
N LYS A 112 -0.59 10.46 7.06
CA LYS A 112 -0.80 11.62 7.94
C LYS A 112 0.48 12.31 8.38
N ARG A 113 1.66 11.73 8.13
CA ARG A 113 2.93 12.37 8.47
C ARG A 113 3.10 13.68 7.71
N GLN A 114 3.73 14.66 8.37
CA GLN A 114 3.88 16.01 7.86
C GLN A 114 4.64 16.06 6.53
N ASP A 115 5.72 15.29 6.37
CA ASP A 115 6.51 15.20 5.14
C ASP A 115 5.66 14.75 3.92
N ILE A 116 4.71 13.84 4.15
CA ILE A 116 3.79 13.37 3.11
C ILE A 116 2.72 14.43 2.82
N GLN A 117 2.21 15.11 3.86
CA GLN A 117 1.18 16.15 3.71
C GLN A 117 1.71 17.40 2.99
N GLU A 118 2.96 17.75 3.19
CA GLU A 118 3.61 18.90 2.56
C GLU A 118 4.09 18.62 1.13
N THR A 119 4.19 17.34 0.73
CA THR A 119 4.57 16.98 -0.63
C THR A 119 3.55 17.50 -1.65
N LYS A 120 4.03 18.22 -2.67
CA LYS A 120 3.24 18.66 -3.82
C LYS A 120 3.07 17.46 -4.77
N ILE A 121 1.81 17.11 -5.05
CA ILE A 121 1.43 15.96 -5.90
C ILE A 121 1.02 16.48 -7.28
#